data_AF-A0A812I2R9-F1
#
_entry.id   AF-A0A812I2R9-F1
#
_cell.length_a   1.000
_cell.length_b   1.000
_cell.length_c   1.000
_cell.angle_alpha   90.00
_cell.angle_beta   90.00
_cell.angle_gamma   90.00
#
_symmetry.space_group_name_H-M   'P 1'
#
loop_
_entity.id
_entity.type
_entity.pdbx_description
1 polymer ?
#
loop_
_entity_poly.entity_id
_entity_poly.type
_entity_poly.pdbx_seq_one_letter_code
_entity_poly.pdbx_strand_id
1 'polypeptide(L)'
;MCLPESQLVLVVFMPCEHEHEHVLSQGLETMWLGRSSCWVQGCPMSDTQAAQDFGLSLSSGSERTRNTISPSLETGVMRQPSVVVGCLLQLLSLSQAHSSLEQYYDAFLPIQKAAEAEEEMQRKSGLVQVQAQGEPPRPVIPRRFGANMHVFTTSMGTPTKGRGYFAQDVDLKANRVESLASYFIQGADSNMTTLSIGNMTWIETGGNHPNCRYLPMMGRQGFHDLFAWASNPTLSEYAGQRSVAGRSCALWRFRFGSSAVNQSLCTDGNSPVELNISYRNLSSAAAVKESFVSYQFDPLSTEVDSSLLEKPDICDHVAPACENGRGVEPAAVDAYVFHPGLSAGDYSIEDQNVADLVGDALFICFDVLGNQSSFADHNYSLISRYSLQVSPAFGQYAACNGYPDTSPPGPVCVGGDSRLVGKEAPFFMGDGESRCADKSVLGFWYSLPKSGRCPPQTGPTPSAWETGCTWSIVKREKTINRTCLLDDHHFLANCKADMASKSFARSTAALSAAFASEDLSKGGCPDIGGPSLADATSIIV
;
A
#
# COMPACT_ATOMS: atom_id res chain seq x y z
N MET A 1 34.03 -53.58 4.97
CA MET A 1 33.30 -53.87 6.21
C MET A 1 33.98 -53.13 7.35
N CYS A 2 33.18 -52.40 8.15
CA CYS A 2 33.47 -51.80 9.48
C CYS A 2 34.48 -50.61 9.44
N LEU A 3 34.30 -49.40 9.98
CA LEU A 3 33.64 -48.76 11.17
C LEU A 3 33.60 -47.20 10.91
N PRO A 4 33.38 -46.26 11.88
CA PRO A 4 32.33 -46.04 12.91
C PRO A 4 31.82 -44.56 13.03
N GLU A 5 30.98 -44.31 14.04
CA GLU A 5 30.49 -43.03 14.61
C GLU A 5 31.57 -41.97 14.95
N SER A 6 31.23 -40.66 14.88
CA SER A 6 31.62 -39.66 15.91
C SER A 6 30.87 -38.30 15.82
N GLN A 7 30.30 -37.90 16.96
CA GLN A 7 30.30 -36.59 17.66
C GLN A 7 29.74 -35.30 17.01
N LEU A 8 28.71 -34.77 17.68
CA LEU A 8 28.16 -33.42 17.60
C LEU A 8 28.90 -32.51 18.61
N VAL A 9 29.42 -31.36 18.16
CA VAL A 9 30.01 -30.32 19.03
C VAL A 9 29.00 -29.19 19.20
N LEU A 10 28.54 -28.96 20.43
CA LEU A 10 27.71 -27.82 20.82
C LEU A 10 28.62 -26.69 21.29
N VAL A 11 28.60 -25.55 20.59
CA VAL A 11 29.27 -24.33 21.03
C VAL A 11 28.21 -23.32 21.43
N VAL A 12 28.14 -23.01 22.73
CA VAL A 12 27.29 -21.96 23.30
C VAL A 12 28.19 -20.76 23.58
N PHE A 13 27.88 -19.60 23.00
CA PHE A 13 28.46 -18.33 23.41
C PHE A 13 27.38 -17.48 24.10
N MET A 14 27.62 -17.16 25.38
CA MET A 14 26.95 -16.07 26.09
C MET A 14 27.73 -14.77 25.87
N PRO A 15 27.08 -13.60 25.74
CA PRO A 15 27.78 -12.33 25.85
C PRO A 15 27.82 -11.87 27.31
N CYS A 16 29.03 -11.57 27.79
CA CYS A 16 29.29 -10.76 28.98
C CYS A 16 29.25 -9.27 28.61
N GLU A 17 28.67 -8.48 29.51
CA GLU A 17 28.79 -7.03 29.59
C GLU A 17 30.26 -6.62 29.85
N HIS A 18 30.73 -5.55 29.22
CA HIS A 18 31.47 -4.51 29.93
C HIS A 18 31.59 -3.18 29.17
N GLU A 19 31.76 -2.17 30.01
CA GLU A 19 31.69 -0.71 29.88
C GLU A 19 32.96 -0.02 29.34
N HIS A 20 32.75 1.23 28.87
CA HIS A 20 33.68 2.40 28.84
C HIS A 20 35.00 2.24 28.04
N GLU A 21 35.47 3.16 27.18
CA GLU A 21 35.80 4.58 27.42
C GLU A 21 36.30 5.28 26.13
N HIS A 22 36.31 6.63 26.14
CA HIS A 22 36.74 7.56 25.09
C HIS A 22 38.26 7.58 24.81
N VAL A 23 38.68 7.72 23.54
CA VAL A 23 39.92 8.44 23.14
C VAL A 23 39.77 9.13 21.76
N LEU A 24 40.08 10.42 21.72
CA LEU A 24 40.28 11.30 20.56
C LEU A 24 41.71 11.19 19.99
N SER A 25 41.88 11.38 18.67
CA SER A 25 42.91 12.21 17.98
C SER A 25 43.25 11.65 16.59
N GLN A 26 42.99 12.44 15.53
CA GLN A 26 43.95 13.22 14.72
C GLN A 26 44.63 12.45 13.57
N GLY A 27 44.59 13.06 12.37
CA GLY A 27 45.36 12.64 11.20
C GLY A 27 44.91 13.32 9.91
N LEU A 28 45.39 14.56 9.69
CA LEU A 28 45.39 15.27 8.41
C LEU A 28 46.37 14.60 7.44
N GLU A 29 46.05 14.54 6.14
CA GLU A 29 46.98 14.99 5.09
C GLU A 29 46.31 15.19 3.72
N THR A 30 46.58 16.36 3.16
CA THR A 30 46.27 16.89 1.83
C THR A 30 47.17 16.30 0.73
N MET A 31 46.64 16.14 -0.49
CA MET A 31 47.46 16.27 -1.70
C MET A 31 46.68 16.93 -2.86
N TRP A 32 47.38 17.84 -3.53
CA TRP A 32 46.92 18.80 -4.53
C TRP A 32 47.29 18.35 -5.97
N LEU A 33 46.56 18.93 -6.94
CA LEU A 33 46.90 19.24 -8.34
C LEU A 33 46.69 18.22 -9.47
N GLY A 34 45.86 18.65 -10.42
CA GLY A 34 45.87 18.21 -11.80
C GLY A 34 44.89 19.01 -12.68
N ARG A 35 45.23 20.26 -13.03
CA ARG A 35 44.58 21.01 -14.11
C ARG A 35 45.09 20.51 -15.47
N SER A 36 44.20 20.39 -16.46
CA SER A 36 44.54 20.70 -17.86
C SER A 36 43.27 21.10 -18.62
N SER A 37 43.45 22.07 -19.50
CA SER A 37 42.46 22.78 -20.32
C SER A 37 42.87 22.71 -21.79
N CYS A 38 41.91 22.74 -22.72
CA CYS A 38 41.96 23.29 -24.10
C CYS A 38 40.68 22.84 -24.87
N TRP A 39 39.73 23.72 -25.20
CA TRP A 39 39.57 24.56 -26.43
C TRP A 39 39.34 23.77 -27.74
N VAL A 40 38.21 24.03 -28.44
CA VAL A 40 38.08 24.51 -29.85
C VAL A 40 36.61 24.94 -30.16
N GLN A 41 36.49 26.00 -30.96
CA GLN A 41 35.31 26.75 -31.44
C GLN A 41 34.69 26.25 -32.77
N GLY A 42 33.45 26.71 -33.04
CA GLY A 42 32.92 27.09 -34.38
C GLY A 42 32.09 26.01 -35.10
N CYS A 43 31.03 26.27 -35.88
CA CYS A 43 30.36 27.48 -36.39
C CYS A 43 28.93 27.09 -36.88
N PRO A 44 28.06 28.07 -37.23
CA PRO A 44 26.63 27.91 -37.55
C PRO A 44 26.31 27.97 -39.05
N MET A 45 25.11 27.53 -39.47
CA MET A 45 24.34 27.89 -40.70
C MET A 45 22.96 27.19 -40.60
N SER A 46 21.83 27.61 -41.17
CA SER A 46 21.28 28.85 -41.73
C SER A 46 19.84 28.51 -42.18
N ASP A 47 18.97 29.51 -42.27
CA ASP A 47 17.56 29.44 -42.67
C ASP A 47 17.26 28.77 -44.03
N THR A 48 16.04 28.25 -44.19
CA THR A 48 15.22 28.49 -45.40
C THR A 48 13.73 28.26 -45.18
N GLN A 49 12.94 29.27 -45.55
CA GLN A 49 11.48 29.29 -45.69
C GLN A 49 11.03 28.74 -47.06
N ALA A 50 9.83 28.14 -47.11
CA ALA A 50 8.78 28.28 -48.14
C ALA A 50 7.63 27.30 -47.77
N ALA A 51 6.42 27.71 -47.38
CA ALA A 51 5.35 28.44 -48.09
C ALA A 51 4.67 27.64 -49.21
N GLN A 52 3.41 27.23 -48.96
CA GLN A 52 2.21 27.25 -49.86
C GLN A 52 1.13 26.34 -49.23
N ASP A 53 0.08 26.88 -48.61
CA ASP A 53 -1.18 27.41 -49.20
C ASP A 53 -2.03 26.37 -49.94
N PHE A 54 -3.14 25.97 -49.32
CA PHE A 54 -4.45 25.85 -49.96
C PHE A 54 -5.55 26.10 -48.93
N GLY A 55 -6.30 27.19 -49.13
CA GLY A 55 -7.51 27.51 -48.37
C GLY A 55 -8.79 27.04 -49.06
N LEU A 56 -9.89 27.11 -48.31
CA LEU A 56 -11.30 27.41 -48.64
C LEU A 56 -12.09 27.13 -47.33
N SER A 57 -12.54 28.11 -46.52
CA SER A 57 -13.67 29.05 -46.70
C SER A 57 -14.98 28.29 -47.06
N LEU A 58 -16.11 28.37 -46.34
CA LEU A 58 -16.84 29.57 -45.89
C LEU A 58 -17.98 29.22 -44.90
N SER A 59 -18.14 30.10 -43.89
CA SER A 59 -19.41 30.76 -43.45
C SER A 59 -20.48 29.95 -42.69
N SER A 60 -21.32 30.50 -41.81
CA SER A 60 -21.65 31.87 -41.34
C SER A 60 -22.47 31.72 -40.04
N GLY A 61 -22.29 32.52 -38.99
CA GLY A 61 -22.98 33.80 -38.73
C GLY A 61 -23.51 33.76 -37.28
N SER A 62 -23.21 34.71 -36.38
CA SER A 62 -23.83 36.05 -36.17
C SER A 62 -24.33 36.03 -34.69
N GLU A 63 -24.28 37.03 -33.81
CA GLU A 63 -23.94 38.44 -33.81
C GLU A 63 -23.82 38.92 -32.33
N ARG A 64 -23.00 39.96 -32.10
CA ARG A 64 -23.09 41.11 -31.14
C ARG A 64 -23.82 40.97 -29.78
N THR A 65 -23.29 41.48 -28.66
CA THR A 65 -23.07 42.93 -28.41
C THR A 65 -21.99 43.25 -27.36
N ARG A 66 -21.30 44.38 -27.57
CA ARG A 66 -20.39 45.09 -26.66
C ARG A 66 -21.16 45.83 -25.55
N ASN A 67 -20.51 46.08 -24.42
CA ASN A 67 -20.49 47.41 -23.81
C ASN A 67 -19.19 47.63 -23.01
N THR A 68 -18.66 48.84 -23.16
CA THR A 68 -17.37 49.34 -22.67
C THR A 68 -17.66 50.44 -21.65
N ILE A 69 -17.06 50.41 -20.46
CA ILE A 69 -16.81 51.61 -19.63
C ILE A 69 -15.47 51.40 -18.87
N SER A 70 -14.52 52.32 -19.08
CA SER A 70 -13.33 52.61 -18.25
C SER A 70 -13.61 53.93 -17.47
N PRO A 71 -12.68 54.61 -16.76
CA PRO A 71 -11.29 54.28 -16.33
C PRO A 71 -10.95 54.77 -14.88
N SER A 72 -9.64 54.75 -14.54
CA SER A 72 -8.85 55.77 -13.79
C SER A 72 -8.13 55.27 -12.52
N LEU A 73 -6.77 55.31 -12.52
CA LEU A 73 -5.83 56.20 -11.78
C LEU A 73 -5.44 55.59 -10.41
N GLU A 74 -4.20 55.49 -9.88
CA GLU A 74 -2.94 56.29 -9.84
C GLU A 74 -1.79 55.36 -9.31
N THR A 75 -0.60 55.29 -9.92
CA THR A 75 0.71 55.94 -9.59
C THR A 75 1.31 55.80 -8.18
N GLY A 76 2.60 55.38 -8.09
CA GLY A 76 3.53 55.65 -6.96
C GLY A 76 4.53 54.53 -6.63
N VAL A 77 5.65 54.32 -7.36
CA VAL A 77 7.03 54.87 -7.20
C VAL A 77 7.97 54.15 -6.18
N MET A 78 9.00 53.52 -6.77
CA MET A 78 10.42 53.27 -6.38
C MET A 78 10.85 52.76 -4.99
N ARG A 79 11.66 51.68 -4.98
CA ARG A 79 13.13 51.71 -4.73
C ARG A 79 13.80 50.33 -5.01
N GLN A 80 14.86 50.34 -5.81
CA GLN A 80 15.96 49.34 -5.85
C GLN A 80 17.13 49.85 -4.95
N PRO A 81 18.28 49.16 -4.77
CA PRO A 81 18.75 47.80 -5.18
C PRO A 81 19.18 46.98 -3.92
N SER A 82 19.68 45.73 -3.93
CA SER A 82 20.95 45.23 -4.50
C SER A 82 21.27 43.82 -3.96
N VAL A 83 21.92 42.99 -4.79
CA VAL A 83 23.06 42.09 -4.45
C VAL A 83 22.80 40.68 -3.86
N VAL A 84 23.02 39.69 -4.77
CA VAL A 84 23.87 38.49 -4.67
C VAL A 84 23.30 37.12 -4.24
N VAL A 85 23.43 36.22 -5.23
CA VAL A 85 23.37 34.76 -5.27
C VAL A 85 24.54 34.11 -4.50
N GLY A 86 24.32 32.96 -3.87
CA GLY A 86 25.38 31.94 -3.78
C GLY A 86 25.45 31.07 -2.52
N CYS A 87 24.87 29.87 -2.62
CA CYS A 87 25.37 28.56 -2.18
C CYS A 87 26.02 28.29 -0.81
N LEU A 88 25.51 27.19 -0.24
CA LEU A 88 26.19 26.08 0.45
C LEU A 88 26.47 26.14 1.98
N LEU A 89 25.83 25.15 2.64
CA LEU A 89 26.26 24.37 3.80
C LEU A 89 26.24 25.01 5.20
N GLN A 90 25.20 24.64 5.96
CA GLN A 90 25.43 23.99 7.24
C GLN A 90 24.43 22.82 7.41
N LEU A 91 25.03 21.62 7.37
CA LEU A 91 24.47 20.33 7.77
C LEU A 91 24.28 20.27 9.29
N LEU A 92 23.43 19.32 9.71
CA LEU A 92 23.19 18.80 11.06
C LEU A 92 22.04 19.48 11.84
N SER A 93 20.81 19.16 11.46
CA SER A 93 19.75 18.72 12.39
C SER A 93 18.52 18.25 11.59
N LEU A 94 17.71 17.37 12.18
CA LEU A 94 16.62 16.58 11.60
C LEU A 94 17.04 15.19 11.08
N SER A 95 17.63 14.45 12.01
CA SER A 95 17.11 13.13 12.35
C SER A 95 15.56 13.12 12.36
N GLN A 96 14.97 12.19 11.62
CA GLN A 96 13.61 11.63 11.69
C GLN A 96 12.93 11.58 10.31
N ALA A 97 13.54 10.84 9.38
CA ALA A 97 12.75 10.08 8.41
C ALA A 97 12.28 8.80 9.13
N HIS A 98 11.21 8.90 9.91
CA HIS A 98 10.44 7.77 10.44
C HIS A 98 9.02 7.74 9.84
N SER A 99 8.74 8.60 8.87
CA SER A 99 7.38 8.88 8.39
C SER A 99 6.89 8.00 7.24
N SER A 100 7.72 7.10 6.70
CA SER A 100 7.38 6.33 5.49
C SER A 100 6.52 5.10 5.78
N LEU A 101 6.80 4.41 6.88
CA LEU A 101 6.02 3.22 7.29
C LEU A 101 4.70 3.61 8.00
N GLU A 102 4.68 4.73 8.74
CA GLU A 102 3.50 5.16 9.52
C GLU A 102 2.30 5.60 8.68
N GLN A 103 2.53 6.03 7.43
CA GLN A 103 1.49 6.49 6.50
C GLN A 103 0.71 5.33 5.85
N TYR A 104 1.34 4.15 5.69
CA TYR A 104 0.69 2.93 5.21
C TYR A 104 -0.31 2.38 6.26
N TYR A 105 -0.04 2.63 7.55
CA TYR A 105 -0.87 2.20 8.68
C TYR A 105 -2.15 3.00 8.86
N ASP A 106 -2.19 4.24 8.36
CA ASP A 106 -3.36 5.09 8.54
C ASP A 106 -4.64 4.52 7.90
N ALA A 107 -4.51 3.74 6.81
CA ALA A 107 -5.68 3.28 6.08
C ALA A 107 -6.45 2.13 6.72
N PHE A 108 -5.73 1.25 7.41
CA PHE A 108 -6.26 -0.01 7.95
C PHE A 108 -6.38 -0.01 9.47
N LEU A 109 -5.80 0.98 10.17
CA LEU A 109 -5.62 0.93 11.62
C LEU A 109 -6.08 2.17 12.39
N PRO A 110 -7.26 2.74 12.11
CA PRO A 110 -7.80 3.80 12.96
C PRO A 110 -7.92 3.37 14.43
N ILE A 111 -8.13 2.07 14.64
CA ILE A 111 -8.25 1.37 15.92
C ILE A 111 -6.96 1.40 16.75
N GLN A 112 -5.81 1.13 16.14
CA GLN A 112 -4.54 1.10 16.86
C GLN A 112 -4.12 2.51 17.25
N LYS A 113 -4.17 3.46 16.30
CA LYS A 113 -3.82 4.87 16.56
C LYS A 113 -4.73 5.48 17.64
N ALA A 114 -5.99 5.06 17.67
CA ALA A 114 -6.92 5.39 18.74
C ALA A 114 -6.44 4.88 20.11
N ALA A 115 -6.03 3.62 20.20
CA ALA A 115 -5.58 3.00 21.44
C ALA A 115 -4.27 3.62 21.95
N GLU A 116 -3.29 3.86 21.07
CA GLU A 116 -2.02 4.50 21.43
C GLU A 116 -2.23 5.94 21.93
N ALA A 117 -3.12 6.70 21.28
CA ALA A 117 -3.50 8.04 21.73
C ALA A 117 -4.19 8.00 23.10
N GLU A 118 -5.00 6.97 23.37
CA GLU A 118 -5.59 6.75 24.69
C GLU A 118 -4.53 6.50 25.77
N GLU A 119 -3.59 5.57 25.56
CA GLU A 119 -2.55 5.25 26.55
C GLU A 119 -1.69 6.47 26.89
N GLU A 120 -1.26 7.23 25.89
CA GLU A 120 -0.43 8.43 26.09
C GLU A 120 -1.21 9.53 26.83
N MET A 121 -2.54 9.61 26.64
CA MET A 121 -3.39 10.57 27.34
C MET A 121 -3.68 10.17 28.78
N GLN A 122 -3.92 8.88 29.05
CA GLN A 122 -4.05 8.36 30.41
C GLN A 122 -2.79 8.67 31.23
N ARG A 123 -1.61 8.56 30.61
CA ARG A 123 -0.33 8.92 31.24
C ARG A 123 -0.22 10.41 31.58
N LYS A 124 -0.86 11.29 30.80
CA LYS A 124 -0.79 12.76 30.95
C LYS A 124 -1.88 13.34 31.85
N SER A 125 -3.02 12.67 32.01
CA SER A 125 -4.16 13.25 32.71
C SER A 125 -4.13 13.00 34.22
N GLY A 126 -3.81 14.04 35.00
CA GLY A 126 -4.04 14.10 36.45
C GLY A 126 -5.40 14.72 36.84
N LEU A 127 -6.35 14.80 35.91
CA LEU A 127 -7.61 15.54 36.07
C LEU A 127 -8.77 14.62 36.47
N VAL A 128 -9.36 14.90 37.63
CA VAL A 128 -10.64 14.34 38.05
C VAL A 128 -11.76 15.15 37.41
N GLN A 129 -12.62 14.49 36.63
CA GLN A 129 -13.78 15.15 36.02
C GLN A 129 -15.08 14.85 36.76
N VAL A 130 -15.95 15.85 36.77
CA VAL A 130 -17.32 15.79 37.31
C VAL A 130 -18.26 15.52 36.14
N GLN A 131 -19.07 14.46 36.24
CA GLN A 131 -20.11 14.15 35.27
C GLN A 131 -21.16 15.28 35.28
N ALA A 132 -21.47 15.84 34.12
CA ALA A 132 -22.47 16.90 34.03
C ALA A 132 -23.86 16.34 34.37
N GLN A 133 -24.64 17.09 35.17
CA GLN A 133 -26.01 16.69 35.51
C GLN A 133 -26.85 16.58 34.23
N GLY A 134 -27.45 15.41 34.00
CA GLY A 134 -28.31 15.13 32.86
C GLY A 134 -27.67 14.28 31.75
N GLU A 135 -26.38 13.98 31.82
CA GLU A 135 -25.76 13.00 30.92
C GLU A 135 -26.21 11.58 31.28
N PRO A 136 -26.50 10.71 30.29
CA PRO A 136 -26.69 9.28 30.56
C PRO A 136 -25.42 8.68 31.17
N PRO A 137 -25.53 7.53 31.88
CA PRO A 137 -24.35 6.78 32.31
C PRO A 137 -23.45 6.45 31.11
N ARG A 138 -22.13 6.57 31.30
CA ARG A 138 -21.16 6.15 30.28
C ARG A 138 -21.31 4.65 29.99
N PRO A 139 -21.21 4.26 28.71
CA PRO A 139 -21.39 2.87 28.33
C PRO A 139 -20.22 2.04 28.86
N VAL A 140 -20.55 0.88 29.42
CA VAL A 140 -19.59 -0.17 29.76
C VAL A 140 -19.83 -1.32 28.81
N ILE A 141 -19.19 -1.27 27.64
CA ILE A 141 -19.37 -2.28 26.60
C ILE A 141 -18.95 -3.65 27.14
N PRO A 142 -19.70 -4.74 26.87
CA PRO A 142 -19.32 -6.07 27.30
C PRO A 142 -17.89 -6.43 26.88
N ARG A 143 -17.13 -7.00 27.81
CA ARG A 143 -15.75 -7.45 27.55
C ARG A 143 -15.68 -8.59 26.54
N ARG A 144 -16.76 -9.37 26.42
CA ARG A 144 -16.91 -10.44 25.43
C ARG A 144 -18.26 -10.30 24.74
N PHE A 145 -18.23 -10.11 23.42
CA PHE A 145 -19.45 -10.09 22.61
C PHE A 145 -19.14 -10.35 21.14
N GLY A 146 -20.17 -10.75 20.41
CA GLY A 146 -20.17 -10.89 18.97
C GLY A 146 -21.42 -10.28 18.36
N ALA A 147 -21.32 -9.76 17.14
CA ALA A 147 -22.43 -9.19 16.42
C ALA A 147 -22.20 -9.26 14.92
N ASN A 148 -23.28 -9.50 14.17
CA ASN A 148 -23.27 -9.15 12.76
C ASN A 148 -23.12 -7.62 12.64
N MET A 149 -22.42 -7.18 11.60
CA MET A 149 -22.22 -5.76 11.35
C MET A 149 -22.48 -5.39 9.90
N HIS A 150 -22.95 -4.16 9.71
CA HIS A 150 -22.94 -3.47 8.43
C HIS A 150 -21.78 -2.49 8.42
N VAL A 151 -20.91 -2.64 7.42
CA VAL A 151 -19.73 -1.77 7.24
C VAL A 151 -20.04 -0.75 6.18
N PHE A 152 -19.71 0.52 6.43
CA PHE A 152 -19.75 1.58 5.43
C PHE A 152 -18.40 2.29 5.45
N THR A 153 -17.73 2.46 4.33
CA THR A 153 -16.43 3.13 4.29
C THR A 153 -16.24 4.02 3.07
N THR A 154 -15.47 5.10 3.23
CA THR A 154 -15.01 5.98 2.15
C THR A 154 -13.48 5.97 2.03
N SER A 155 -12.76 5.14 2.79
CA SER A 155 -11.30 5.13 2.86
C SER A 155 -10.63 5.02 1.47
N MET A 156 -11.33 4.40 0.52
CA MET A 156 -10.84 4.19 -0.85
C MET A 156 -11.34 5.24 -1.86
N GLY A 157 -11.91 6.36 -1.42
CA GLY A 157 -12.39 7.45 -2.27
C GLY A 157 -13.80 7.24 -2.86
N THR A 158 -14.34 6.02 -2.79
CA THR A 158 -15.73 5.70 -3.12
C THR A 158 -16.46 5.17 -1.89
N PRO A 159 -17.70 5.61 -1.61
CA PRO A 159 -18.51 5.00 -0.57
C PRO A 159 -18.82 3.54 -0.89
N THR A 160 -18.46 2.63 0.01
CA THR A 160 -18.73 1.20 -0.12
C THR A 160 -19.52 0.72 1.09
N LYS A 161 -20.36 -0.29 0.88
CA LYS A 161 -21.17 -0.92 1.91
C LYS A 161 -20.91 -2.42 1.88
N GLY A 162 -20.74 -3.01 3.06
CA GLY A 162 -20.57 -4.44 3.24
C GLY A 162 -21.38 -4.97 4.42
N ARG A 163 -21.29 -6.28 4.59
CA ARG A 163 -21.71 -6.98 5.81
C ARG A 163 -20.51 -7.69 6.40
N GLY A 164 -20.65 -8.14 7.63
CA GLY A 164 -19.56 -8.81 8.30
C GLY A 164 -19.98 -9.31 9.67
N TYR A 165 -18.99 -9.80 10.38
CA TYR A 165 -19.12 -10.23 11.76
C TYR A 165 -17.98 -9.64 12.59
N PHE A 166 -18.32 -9.14 13.77
CA PHE A 166 -17.35 -8.68 14.75
C PHE A 166 -17.47 -9.55 15.99
N ALA A 167 -16.34 -9.99 16.53
CA ALA A 167 -16.26 -10.57 17.86
C ALA A 167 -15.05 -10.05 18.61
N GLN A 168 -15.18 -9.93 19.92
CA GLN A 168 -14.06 -9.62 20.80
C GLN A 168 -14.17 -10.36 22.13
N ASP A 169 -13.02 -10.60 22.74
CA ASP A 169 -12.85 -11.01 24.13
C ASP A 169 -11.63 -10.27 24.70
N VAL A 170 -11.89 -9.25 25.51
CA VAL A 170 -10.88 -8.38 26.12
C VAL A 170 -10.01 -9.16 27.11
N ASP A 171 -10.55 -10.19 27.76
CA ASP A 171 -9.80 -11.00 28.72
C ASP A 171 -8.82 -11.94 28.01
N LEU A 172 -9.21 -12.49 26.85
CA LEU A 172 -8.32 -13.23 25.97
C LEU A 172 -7.38 -12.34 25.15
N LYS A 173 -7.60 -11.02 25.16
CA LYS A 173 -6.96 -10.07 24.23
C LYS A 173 -7.10 -10.55 22.79
N ALA A 174 -8.33 -10.83 22.38
CA ALA A 174 -8.63 -11.34 21.04
C ALA A 174 -9.78 -10.57 20.39
N ASN A 175 -9.66 -10.26 19.10
CA ASN A 175 -10.76 -9.74 18.29
C ASN A 175 -10.73 -10.36 16.89
N ARG A 176 -11.92 -10.46 16.29
CA ARG A 176 -12.15 -10.95 14.94
C ARG A 176 -13.04 -9.97 14.20
N VAL A 177 -12.64 -9.61 12.99
CA VAL A 177 -13.37 -8.75 12.08
C VAL A 177 -13.48 -9.50 10.76
N GLU A 178 -14.63 -10.07 10.48
CA GLU A 178 -14.96 -10.62 9.17
C GLU A 178 -15.64 -9.55 8.34
N SER A 179 -15.18 -9.32 7.13
CA SER A 179 -15.80 -8.36 6.24
C SER A 179 -16.00 -8.93 4.84
N LEU A 180 -17.27 -8.91 4.45
CA LEU A 180 -17.77 -9.10 3.10
C LEU A 180 -18.18 -7.73 2.57
N ALA A 181 -17.22 -7.01 1.99
CA ALA A 181 -17.49 -5.71 1.40
C ALA A 181 -16.81 -5.58 0.04
N SER A 182 -17.46 -4.85 -0.85
CA SER A 182 -16.85 -4.36 -2.07
C SER A 182 -15.91 -3.18 -1.74
N TYR A 183 -14.76 -3.40 -1.07
CA TYR A 183 -13.88 -2.31 -0.60
C TYR A 183 -13.30 -1.45 -1.73
N PHE A 184 -13.18 -2.02 -2.92
CA PHE A 184 -12.34 -1.49 -3.99
C PHE A 184 -13.14 -1.33 -5.28
N ILE A 185 -13.80 -2.39 -5.74
CA ILE A 185 -14.59 -2.37 -6.97
C ILE A 185 -16.03 -2.73 -6.59
N GLN A 186 -16.97 -1.87 -6.94
CA GLN A 186 -18.39 -2.12 -6.64
C GLN A 186 -18.81 -3.48 -7.24
N GLY A 187 -19.22 -4.45 -6.42
CA GLY A 187 -19.63 -5.78 -6.89
C GLY A 187 -18.49 -6.78 -7.11
N ALA A 188 -17.26 -6.45 -6.73
CA ALA A 188 -16.26 -7.46 -6.40
C ALA A 188 -16.14 -7.50 -4.87
N ASP A 189 -16.77 -8.49 -4.25
CA ASP A 189 -16.72 -8.64 -2.81
C ASP A 189 -15.34 -9.19 -2.43
N SER A 190 -14.73 -8.57 -1.41
CA SER A 190 -13.60 -9.18 -0.73
C SER A 190 -14.14 -10.09 0.37
N ASN A 191 -13.56 -11.27 0.52
CA ASN A 191 -13.74 -12.08 1.72
C ASN A 191 -12.46 -12.01 2.56
N MET A 192 -12.49 -11.14 3.56
CA MET A 192 -11.34 -10.90 4.43
C MET A 192 -11.75 -11.03 5.89
N THR A 193 -10.97 -11.83 6.61
CA THR A 193 -11.05 -11.96 8.06
C THR A 193 -9.76 -11.44 8.66
N THR A 194 -9.87 -10.46 9.55
CA THR A 194 -8.76 -10.01 10.40
C THR A 194 -8.96 -10.60 11.78
N LEU A 195 -7.92 -11.28 12.29
CA LEU A 195 -7.90 -11.85 13.62
C LEU A 195 -6.72 -11.26 14.38
N SER A 196 -6.97 -10.63 15.51
CA SER A 196 -5.91 -10.07 16.38
C SER A 196 -5.91 -10.83 17.70
N ILE A 197 -4.79 -11.43 18.10
CA ILE A 197 -4.63 -12.13 19.39
C ILE A 197 -3.32 -11.68 20.04
N GLY A 198 -3.42 -11.13 21.25
CA GLY A 198 -2.27 -10.58 21.96
C GLY A 198 -1.61 -9.45 21.17
N ASN A 199 -0.39 -9.67 20.68
CA ASN A 199 0.39 -8.68 19.92
C ASN A 199 0.54 -9.06 18.43
N MET A 200 -0.26 -10.02 17.96
CA MET A 200 -0.20 -10.54 16.59
C MET A 200 -1.54 -10.36 15.90
N THR A 201 -1.48 -10.08 14.60
CA THR A 201 -2.64 -9.99 13.72
C THR A 201 -2.43 -10.83 12.48
N TRP A 202 -3.44 -11.63 12.15
CA TRP A 202 -3.49 -12.46 10.96
C TRP A 202 -4.59 -11.95 10.04
N ILE A 203 -4.33 -12.06 8.74
CA ILE A 203 -5.33 -11.88 7.70
C ILE A 203 -5.56 -13.23 7.05
N GLU A 204 -6.81 -13.68 7.13
CA GLU A 204 -7.33 -14.80 6.37
C GLU A 204 -8.13 -14.27 5.18
N THR A 205 -7.79 -14.75 3.98
CA THR A 205 -8.40 -14.33 2.72
C THR A 205 -8.84 -15.54 1.90
N GLY A 206 -9.89 -15.35 1.09
CA GLY A 206 -10.25 -16.27 0.02
C GLY A 206 -11.51 -17.12 0.25
N GLY A 207 -11.83 -17.94 -0.75
CA GLY A 207 -12.97 -18.86 -0.78
C GLY A 207 -12.55 -20.29 -0.43
N ASN A 208 -12.69 -21.22 -1.39
CA ASN A 208 -12.45 -22.66 -1.17
C ASN A 208 -11.00 -23.04 -0.80
N HIS A 209 -10.04 -22.14 -1.01
CA HIS A 209 -8.65 -22.31 -0.64
C HIS A 209 -8.18 -21.08 0.12
N PRO A 210 -8.54 -20.96 1.42
CA PRO A 210 -8.14 -19.80 2.19
C PRO A 210 -6.62 -19.71 2.29
N ASN A 211 -6.11 -18.49 2.37
CA ASN A 211 -4.75 -18.18 2.77
C ASN A 211 -4.83 -17.55 4.14
N CYS A 212 -3.90 -17.87 5.04
CA CYS A 212 -3.74 -17.11 6.27
C CYS A 212 -2.31 -16.65 6.42
N ARG A 213 -2.12 -15.36 6.66
CA ARG A 213 -0.80 -14.77 6.84
C ARG A 213 -0.73 -13.82 8.00
N TYR A 214 0.41 -13.86 8.67
CA TYR A 214 0.83 -12.82 9.60
C TYR A 214 1.34 -11.62 8.79
N LEU A 215 0.88 -10.41 9.13
CA LEU A 215 1.31 -9.18 8.47
C LEU A 215 2.15 -8.33 9.43
N PRO A 216 3.45 -8.64 9.64
CA PRO A 216 4.31 -7.82 10.48
C PRO A 216 4.54 -6.43 9.89
N MET A 217 4.32 -6.32 8.57
CA MET A 217 4.40 -5.05 7.86
C MET A 217 3.31 -4.08 8.25
N MET A 218 2.42 -4.40 9.20
CA MET A 218 1.48 -3.47 9.81
C MET A 218 1.94 -2.96 11.20
N GLY A 219 3.18 -3.28 11.63
CA GLY A 219 3.70 -2.93 12.96
C GLY A 219 3.33 -3.94 14.05
N ARG A 220 3.51 -3.58 15.33
CA ARG A 220 3.02 -4.39 16.47
C ARG A 220 1.49 -4.29 16.52
N GLN A 221 0.84 -5.06 15.67
CA GLN A 221 -0.60 -5.13 15.51
C GLN A 221 -1.16 -6.12 16.52
N GLY A 222 -1.52 -5.59 17.68
CA GLY A 222 -2.14 -6.38 18.72
C GLY A 222 -3.65 -6.27 18.73
N PHE A 223 -4.24 -7.06 19.61
CA PHE A 223 -5.56 -6.76 20.11
C PHE A 223 -5.59 -5.37 20.75
N HIS A 224 -6.59 -4.59 20.36
CA HIS A 224 -6.98 -3.34 21.01
C HIS A 224 -8.47 -3.41 21.33
N ASP A 225 -8.85 -2.97 22.54
CA ASP A 225 -10.26 -2.82 22.90
C ASP A 225 -10.81 -1.54 22.26
N LEU A 226 -11.61 -1.70 21.21
CA LEU A 226 -12.14 -0.58 20.40
C LEU A 226 -13.06 0.36 21.17
N PHE A 227 -13.50 -0.08 22.35
CA PHE A 227 -14.56 0.55 23.12
C PHE A 227 -14.10 1.07 24.48
N ALA A 228 -12.85 0.78 24.89
CA ALA A 228 -12.32 1.14 26.21
C ALA A 228 -12.49 2.64 26.51
N TRP A 229 -12.14 3.50 25.54
CA TRP A 229 -12.23 4.96 25.66
C TRP A 229 -13.63 5.47 26.01
N ALA A 230 -14.70 4.77 25.59
CA ALA A 230 -16.07 5.26 25.76
C ALA A 230 -16.48 5.29 27.25
N SER A 231 -15.97 4.35 28.03
CA SER A 231 -16.20 4.26 29.48
C SER A 231 -15.36 5.27 30.28
N ASN A 232 -14.27 5.78 29.70
CA ASN A 232 -13.31 6.65 30.37
C ASN A 232 -13.78 8.12 30.36
N PRO A 233 -14.11 8.74 31.52
CA PRO A 233 -14.64 10.10 31.57
C PRO A 233 -13.67 11.19 31.13
N THR A 234 -12.38 10.91 31.14
CA THR A 234 -11.37 11.82 30.61
C THR A 234 -11.38 11.80 29.09
N LEU A 235 -11.64 10.65 28.46
CA LEU A 235 -11.52 10.45 27.02
C LEU A 235 -12.85 10.62 26.26
N SER A 236 -14.00 10.44 26.91
CA SER A 236 -15.32 10.49 26.26
C SER A 236 -16.17 11.69 26.66
N GLU A 237 -16.82 12.31 25.67
CA GLU A 237 -17.90 13.28 25.86
C GLU A 237 -19.23 12.75 25.33
N TYR A 238 -20.31 13.08 26.04
CA TYR A 238 -21.66 12.87 25.54
C TYR A 238 -21.99 13.94 24.49
N ALA A 239 -22.41 13.51 23.30
CA ALA A 239 -22.69 14.37 22.16
C ALA A 239 -24.18 14.43 21.79
N GLY A 240 -25.06 13.82 22.58
CA GLY A 240 -26.52 13.87 22.40
C GLY A 240 -27.17 12.51 22.12
N GLN A 241 -28.48 12.52 21.87
CA GLN A 241 -29.24 11.35 21.43
C GLN A 241 -29.27 11.29 19.90
N ARG A 242 -29.25 10.08 19.34
CA ARG A 242 -29.41 9.84 17.90
C ARG A 242 -30.20 8.54 17.67
N SER A 243 -30.75 8.37 16.48
CA SER A 243 -31.27 7.08 16.03
C SER A 243 -30.42 6.52 14.87
N VAL A 244 -30.04 5.25 14.98
CA VAL A 244 -29.32 4.50 13.93
C VAL A 244 -30.11 3.22 13.66
N ALA A 245 -30.46 2.98 12.39
CA ALA A 245 -31.25 1.82 11.98
C ALA A 245 -32.52 1.58 12.83
N GLY A 246 -33.18 2.65 13.27
CA GLY A 246 -34.39 2.59 14.11
C GLY A 246 -34.15 2.36 15.60
N ARG A 247 -32.90 2.21 16.05
CA ARG A 247 -32.51 2.10 17.47
C ARG A 247 -32.13 3.47 18.01
N SER A 248 -32.73 3.91 19.12
CA SER A 248 -32.31 5.13 19.82
C SER A 248 -31.03 4.84 20.61
N CYS A 249 -30.05 5.72 20.55
CA CYS A 249 -28.77 5.55 21.21
C CYS A 249 -28.15 6.88 21.68
N ALA A 250 -27.40 6.80 22.77
CA ALA A 250 -26.56 7.88 23.28
C ALA A 250 -25.27 7.94 22.45
N LEU A 251 -25.00 9.09 21.83
CA LEU A 251 -23.78 9.31 21.06
C LEU A 251 -22.66 9.80 21.99
N TRP A 252 -21.53 9.11 21.94
CA TRP A 252 -20.30 9.46 22.63
C TRP A 252 -19.23 9.81 21.61
N ARG A 253 -18.43 10.84 21.88
CA ARG A 253 -17.29 11.22 21.04
C ARG A 253 -15.99 11.13 21.83
N PHE A 254 -14.93 10.78 21.11
CA PHE A 254 -13.58 10.78 21.65
C PHE A 254 -13.06 12.23 21.70
N ARG A 255 -12.81 12.75 22.91
CA ARG A 255 -12.48 14.17 23.16
C ARG A 255 -11.13 14.60 22.61
N PHE A 256 -10.17 13.68 22.60
CA PHE A 256 -8.80 13.97 22.19
C PHE A 256 -8.53 13.53 20.77
N GLY A 257 -9.54 13.65 19.91
CA GLY A 257 -9.29 13.52 18.48
C GLY A 257 -8.15 14.48 18.13
N SER A 258 -6.99 13.93 17.78
CA SER A 258 -6.00 14.71 17.06
C SER A 258 -6.69 15.19 15.78
N SER A 259 -6.17 16.23 15.13
CA SER A 259 -6.63 16.56 13.78
C SER A 259 -6.53 15.38 12.81
N ALA A 260 -5.83 14.30 13.19
CA ALA A 260 -5.64 13.08 12.43
C ALA A 260 -6.67 11.97 12.72
N VAL A 261 -7.31 11.87 13.89
CA VAL A 261 -8.28 10.77 14.19
C VAL A 261 -9.46 11.30 14.98
N ASN A 262 -10.68 10.97 14.55
CA ASN A 262 -11.92 11.28 15.24
C ASN A 262 -12.81 10.03 15.29
N GLN A 263 -13.28 9.71 16.50
CA GLN A 263 -14.11 8.54 16.78
C GLN A 263 -15.40 8.94 17.48
N SER A 264 -16.47 8.22 17.13
CA SER A 264 -17.74 8.32 17.86
C SER A 264 -18.39 6.95 18.01
N LEU A 265 -19.05 6.72 19.14
CA LEU A 265 -19.74 5.49 19.45
C LEU A 265 -21.18 5.82 19.86
N CYS A 266 -22.17 5.27 19.14
CA CYS A 266 -23.57 5.32 19.56
C CYS A 266 -23.91 4.04 20.34
N THR A 267 -24.44 4.18 21.56
CA THR A 267 -24.78 3.05 22.42
C THR A 267 -26.22 3.06 22.91
N ASP A 268 -26.84 1.89 22.97
CA ASP A 268 -28.10 1.64 23.66
C ASP A 268 -27.79 0.99 25.01
N GLY A 269 -27.70 1.82 26.05
CA GLY A 269 -27.07 1.46 27.32
C GLY A 269 -25.62 1.03 27.11
N ASN A 270 -25.34 -0.24 27.39
CA ASN A 270 -24.02 -0.88 27.23
C ASN A 270 -23.84 -1.58 25.87
N SER A 271 -24.85 -1.59 25.00
CA SER A 271 -24.73 -2.24 23.69
C SER A 271 -24.27 -1.23 22.65
N PRO A 272 -23.16 -1.46 21.92
CA PRO A 272 -22.78 -0.63 20.79
C PRO A 272 -23.82 -0.82 19.67
N VAL A 273 -24.18 0.27 19.00
CA VAL A 273 -25.05 0.23 17.81
C VAL A 273 -24.36 0.80 16.58
N GLU A 274 -23.49 1.80 16.73
CA GLU A 274 -22.66 2.32 15.63
C GLU A 274 -21.31 2.81 16.16
N LEU A 275 -20.21 2.32 15.60
CA LEU A 275 -18.86 2.87 15.78
C LEU A 275 -18.46 3.57 14.48
N ASN A 276 -18.24 4.88 14.55
CA ASN A 276 -17.68 5.65 13.44
C ASN A 276 -16.24 6.02 13.76
N ILE A 277 -15.37 5.79 12.78
CA ILE A 277 -13.98 6.21 12.85
C ILE A 277 -13.65 6.99 11.58
N SER A 278 -13.17 8.20 11.77
CA SER A 278 -12.64 9.06 10.73
C SER A 278 -11.17 9.33 11.01
N TYR A 279 -10.36 9.34 9.97
CA TYR A 279 -8.97 9.76 10.08
C TYR A 279 -8.63 10.67 8.92
N ARG A 280 -7.80 11.67 9.20
CA ARG A 280 -7.29 12.63 8.24
C ARG A 280 -5.83 12.29 8.00
N ASN A 281 -5.56 11.77 6.80
CA ASN A 281 -4.18 11.56 6.40
C ASN A 281 -3.56 12.93 6.08
N LEU A 282 -2.56 13.33 6.87
CA LEU A 282 -1.83 14.58 6.69
C LEU A 282 -0.64 14.44 5.70
N SER A 283 -0.58 13.34 4.94
CA SER A 283 0.64 12.88 4.25
C SER A 283 1.16 13.74 3.09
N SER A 284 0.51 14.82 2.63
CA SER A 284 1.16 15.75 1.71
C SER A 284 0.46 17.11 1.63
N ALA A 285 1.25 18.16 1.36
CA ALA A 285 0.89 19.58 1.42
C ALA A 285 -0.22 20.08 0.46
N ALA A 286 -1.00 19.21 -0.19
CA ALA A 286 -1.95 19.61 -1.23
C ALA A 286 -3.43 19.25 -0.96
N ALA A 287 -3.76 18.23 -0.17
CA ALA A 287 -5.15 17.96 0.23
C ALA A 287 -5.21 17.01 1.44
N VAL A 288 -5.91 17.43 2.51
CA VAL A 288 -6.23 16.53 3.63
C VAL A 288 -7.28 15.53 3.15
N LYS A 289 -6.90 14.26 2.97
CA LYS A 289 -7.85 13.20 2.66
C LYS A 289 -8.45 12.69 3.98
N GLU A 290 -9.75 12.89 4.14
CA GLU A 290 -10.50 12.31 5.25
C GLU A 290 -11.09 10.98 4.80
N SER A 291 -10.63 9.93 5.46
CA SER A 291 -11.18 8.59 5.32
C SER A 291 -12.12 8.32 6.47
N PHE A 292 -13.19 7.60 6.19
CA PHE A 292 -14.24 7.33 7.16
C PHE A 292 -14.66 5.86 7.06
N VAL A 293 -14.84 5.21 8.20
CA VAL A 293 -15.46 3.89 8.34
C VAL A 293 -16.52 3.93 9.43
N SER A 294 -17.65 3.26 9.19
CA SER A 294 -18.77 3.10 10.10
C SER A 294 -19.12 1.63 10.21
N TYR A 295 -19.13 1.12 11.45
CA TYR A 295 -19.58 -0.21 11.81
C TYR A 295 -20.91 -0.10 12.53
N GLN A 296 -21.99 -0.52 11.89
CA GLN A 296 -23.31 -0.61 12.52
C GLN A 296 -23.55 -2.04 12.99
N PHE A 297 -23.81 -2.22 14.28
CA PHE A 297 -23.94 -3.54 14.90
C PHE A 297 -25.41 -3.93 15.07
N ASP A 298 -25.71 -5.17 14.70
CA ASP A 298 -26.93 -5.85 15.09
C ASP A 298 -26.97 -6.06 16.62
N PRO A 299 -28.09 -6.49 17.21
CA PRO A 299 -28.14 -6.85 18.62
C PRO A 299 -27.02 -7.84 18.99
N LEU A 300 -26.33 -7.56 20.10
CA LEU A 300 -25.19 -8.35 20.53
C LEU A 300 -25.58 -9.77 20.95
N SER A 301 -24.69 -10.73 20.69
CA SER A 301 -24.62 -12.00 21.41
C SER A 301 -23.48 -11.96 22.42
N THR A 302 -23.75 -12.27 23.67
CA THR A 302 -22.71 -12.50 24.70
C THR A 302 -22.19 -13.94 24.67
N GLU A 303 -22.89 -14.84 23.98
CA GLU A 303 -22.46 -16.20 23.71
C GLU A 303 -21.59 -16.19 22.44
N VAL A 304 -20.33 -15.75 22.60
CA VAL A 304 -19.32 -15.86 21.55
C VAL A 304 -18.64 -17.20 21.67
N ASP A 305 -18.65 -18.00 20.61
CA ASP A 305 -17.84 -19.21 20.53
C ASP A 305 -16.36 -18.83 20.63
N SER A 306 -15.65 -19.37 21.62
CA SER A 306 -14.22 -19.07 21.82
C SER A 306 -13.36 -19.51 20.64
N SER A 307 -13.77 -20.55 19.90
CA SER A 307 -13.04 -21.02 18.73
C SER A 307 -12.94 -19.96 17.62
N LEU A 308 -13.87 -19.00 17.55
CA LEU A 308 -13.80 -17.88 16.61
C LEU A 308 -12.67 -16.90 16.95
N LEU A 309 -12.22 -16.88 18.21
CA LEU A 309 -11.19 -15.99 18.72
C LEU A 309 -9.85 -16.71 18.93
N GLU A 310 -9.79 -18.00 18.58
CA GLU A 310 -8.56 -18.78 18.54
C GLU A 310 -7.90 -18.62 17.17
N LYS A 311 -6.58 -18.78 17.14
CA LYS A 311 -5.80 -18.74 15.89
C LYS A 311 -6.17 -19.97 15.05
N PRO A 312 -6.69 -19.83 13.81
CA PRO A 312 -7.01 -20.95 12.96
C PRO A 312 -5.76 -21.78 12.63
N ASP A 313 -5.91 -23.11 12.56
CA ASP A 313 -4.82 -24.03 12.20
C ASP A 313 -4.19 -23.69 10.83
N ILE A 314 -4.97 -23.11 9.91
CA ILE A 314 -4.43 -22.68 8.61
C ILE A 314 -3.38 -21.57 8.74
N CYS A 315 -3.39 -20.81 9.83
CA CYS A 315 -2.41 -19.76 10.11
C CYS A 315 -1.10 -20.30 10.71
N ASP A 316 -1.05 -21.59 11.10
CA ASP A 316 0.16 -22.25 11.60
C ASP A 316 1.06 -22.80 10.49
N HIS A 317 0.54 -22.88 9.28
CA HIS A 317 1.21 -23.53 8.18
C HIS A 317 1.16 -22.65 6.93
N VAL A 318 2.30 -22.54 6.25
CA VAL A 318 2.30 -21.98 4.90
C VAL A 318 1.50 -22.92 4.01
N ALA A 319 0.53 -22.38 3.30
CA ALA A 319 -0.33 -23.22 2.50
C ALA A 319 0.44 -23.89 1.35
N PRO A 320 0.19 -25.19 1.08
CA PRO A 320 0.99 -25.95 0.13
C PRO A 320 0.78 -25.47 -1.31
N ALA A 321 1.76 -25.81 -2.16
CA ALA A 321 1.70 -25.59 -3.60
C ALA A 321 0.42 -26.19 -4.21
N CYS A 322 -0.19 -25.45 -5.13
CA CYS A 322 -1.40 -25.87 -5.82
C CYS A 322 -1.21 -27.18 -6.60
N GLU A 323 -2.06 -28.17 -6.31
CA GLU A 323 -1.99 -29.51 -6.90
C GLU A 323 -2.16 -29.49 -8.42
N ASN A 324 -3.02 -28.62 -8.96
CA ASN A 324 -3.25 -28.49 -10.41
C ASN A 324 -2.04 -27.97 -11.18
N GLY A 325 -1.02 -27.42 -10.50
CA GLY A 325 0.21 -26.96 -11.13
C GLY A 325 1.39 -27.93 -11.02
N ARG A 326 1.25 -29.04 -10.28
CA ARG A 326 2.34 -29.99 -10.05
C ARG A 326 2.58 -30.86 -11.28
N GLY A 327 3.85 -30.97 -11.68
CA GLY A 327 4.22 -31.73 -12.89
C GLY A 327 3.77 -31.05 -14.20
N VAL A 328 3.31 -29.80 -14.13
CA VAL A 328 2.96 -29.00 -15.30
C VAL A 328 4.20 -28.20 -15.73
N GLU A 329 4.39 -28.09 -17.04
CA GLU A 329 5.46 -27.28 -17.62
C GLU A 329 5.38 -25.82 -17.16
N PRO A 330 6.52 -25.13 -17.00
CA PRO A 330 6.56 -23.70 -16.67
C PRO A 330 5.61 -22.85 -17.51
N ALA A 331 4.85 -21.98 -16.85
CA ALA A 331 4.02 -21.00 -17.51
C ALA A 331 4.83 -19.74 -17.82
N ALA A 332 4.58 -19.15 -18.99
CA ALA A 332 5.03 -17.80 -19.29
C ALA A 332 4.07 -16.78 -18.67
N VAL A 333 4.61 -15.80 -17.94
CA VAL A 333 3.84 -14.71 -17.34
C VAL A 333 4.47 -13.40 -17.75
N ASP A 334 3.67 -12.50 -18.32
CA ASP A 334 4.08 -11.10 -18.49
C ASP A 334 3.71 -10.33 -17.23
N ALA A 335 4.74 -9.77 -16.60
CA ALA A 335 4.61 -8.98 -15.38
C ALA A 335 4.93 -7.51 -15.66
N TYR A 336 4.19 -6.58 -15.05
CA TYR A 336 4.48 -5.15 -15.12
C TYR A 336 4.96 -4.69 -13.74
N VAL A 337 5.95 -3.81 -13.72
CA VAL A 337 6.61 -3.39 -12.47
C VAL A 337 6.81 -1.89 -12.46
N PHE A 338 6.41 -1.28 -11.36
CA PHE A 338 6.53 0.16 -11.13
C PHE A 338 7.79 0.41 -10.31
N HIS A 339 8.75 1.13 -10.88
CA HIS A 339 10.01 1.41 -10.20
C HIS A 339 9.89 2.66 -9.34
N PRO A 340 10.10 2.57 -8.01
CA PRO A 340 10.05 3.73 -7.14
C PRO A 340 11.02 4.81 -7.62
N GLY A 341 10.66 6.09 -7.52
CA GLY A 341 11.46 7.20 -8.04
C GLY A 341 12.87 7.30 -7.44
N LEU A 342 13.05 6.90 -6.18
CA LEU A 342 14.37 6.85 -5.52
C LEU A 342 15.18 5.60 -5.92
N SER A 343 14.51 4.53 -6.32
CA SER A 343 15.05 3.26 -6.83
C SER A 343 14.89 3.08 -8.35
N ALA A 344 14.72 4.16 -9.11
CA ALA A 344 14.53 4.07 -10.57
C ALA A 344 15.76 3.49 -11.31
N GLY A 345 16.88 3.29 -10.60
CA GLY A 345 18.06 2.57 -11.06
C GLY A 345 18.08 1.07 -10.71
N ASP A 346 17.22 0.60 -9.79
CA ASP A 346 17.09 -0.82 -9.46
C ASP A 346 15.95 -1.46 -10.28
N TYR A 347 16.36 -2.40 -11.13
CA TYR A 347 15.48 -3.18 -12.00
C TYR A 347 15.36 -4.64 -11.53
N SER A 348 15.88 -4.94 -10.34
CA SER A 348 15.59 -6.19 -9.66
C SER A 348 14.11 -6.26 -9.32
N ILE A 349 13.53 -7.43 -9.53
CA ILE A 349 12.16 -7.78 -9.13
C ILE A 349 12.18 -8.96 -8.13
N GLU A 350 13.36 -9.26 -7.59
CA GLU A 350 13.51 -10.20 -6.48
C GLU A 350 12.88 -9.62 -5.23
N ASP A 351 12.16 -10.45 -4.48
CA ASP A 351 11.43 -10.05 -3.29
C ASP A 351 10.47 -8.87 -3.54
N GLN A 352 9.88 -8.83 -4.74
CA GLN A 352 8.83 -7.88 -5.11
C GLN A 352 7.51 -8.56 -5.46
N ASN A 353 6.42 -7.84 -5.22
CA ASN A 353 5.12 -8.16 -5.76
C ASN A 353 5.04 -7.61 -7.18
N VAL A 354 4.54 -8.41 -8.10
CA VAL A 354 4.26 -8.01 -9.48
C VAL A 354 2.85 -8.46 -9.83
N ALA A 355 2.29 -8.00 -10.95
CA ALA A 355 1.01 -8.52 -11.41
C ALA A 355 1.03 -8.84 -12.90
N ASP A 356 0.02 -9.59 -13.35
CA ASP A 356 -0.25 -9.66 -14.79
C ASP A 356 -0.81 -8.32 -15.31
N LEU A 357 -1.00 -8.22 -16.63
CA LEU A 357 -1.47 -7.00 -17.28
C LEU A 357 -2.76 -6.43 -16.65
N VAL A 358 -3.71 -7.28 -16.27
CA VAL A 358 -5.01 -6.83 -15.73
C VAL A 358 -4.85 -6.44 -14.26
N GLY A 359 -4.12 -7.26 -13.49
CA GLY A 359 -3.84 -7.00 -12.08
C GLY A 359 -3.02 -5.73 -11.86
N ASP A 360 -2.10 -5.41 -12.77
CA ASP A 360 -1.35 -4.15 -12.72
C ASP A 360 -2.18 -2.98 -13.19
N ALA A 361 -2.96 -3.12 -14.27
CA ALA A 361 -3.87 -2.05 -14.69
C ALA A 361 -4.82 -1.66 -13.55
N LEU A 362 -5.31 -2.65 -12.79
CA LEU A 362 -6.10 -2.47 -11.59
C LEU A 362 -5.32 -1.73 -10.49
N PHE A 363 -4.13 -2.22 -10.14
CA PHE A 363 -3.28 -1.62 -9.12
C PHE A 363 -2.98 -0.14 -9.42
N ILE A 364 -2.56 0.16 -10.66
CA ILE A 364 -2.28 1.53 -11.09
C ILE A 364 -3.52 2.40 -10.94
N CYS A 365 -4.68 1.90 -11.35
CA CYS A 365 -5.92 2.68 -11.23
C CYS A 365 -6.21 3.05 -9.78
N PHE A 366 -6.00 2.14 -8.82
CA PHE A 366 -6.13 2.47 -7.41
C PHE A 366 -5.11 3.51 -6.95
N ASP A 367 -3.84 3.37 -7.34
CA ASP A 367 -2.79 4.31 -6.96
C ASP A 367 -3.06 5.72 -7.50
N VAL A 368 -3.32 5.85 -8.81
CA VAL A 368 -3.50 7.17 -9.45
C VAL A 368 -4.80 7.85 -9.03
N LEU A 369 -5.90 7.10 -8.83
CA LEU A 369 -7.16 7.66 -8.33
C LEU A 369 -7.07 8.03 -6.85
N GLY A 370 -6.24 7.31 -6.10
CA GLY A 370 -5.87 7.66 -4.73
C GLY A 370 -4.95 8.87 -4.63
N ASN A 371 -4.63 9.55 -5.74
CA ASN A 371 -3.62 10.62 -5.81
C ASN A 371 -2.26 10.17 -5.25
N GLN A 372 -1.93 8.88 -5.42
CA GLN A 372 -0.71 8.24 -4.91
C GLN A 372 -0.54 8.35 -3.40
N SER A 373 -1.64 8.64 -2.68
CA SER A 373 -1.61 8.90 -1.24
C SER A 373 -1.91 7.64 -0.41
N SER A 374 -2.33 6.55 -1.05
CA SER A 374 -2.81 5.33 -0.39
C SER A 374 -1.77 4.21 -0.33
N PHE A 375 -0.76 4.23 -1.19
CA PHE A 375 0.36 3.28 -1.19
C PHE A 375 1.63 4.14 -1.16
N ALA A 376 2.26 4.18 0.02
CA ALA A 376 3.28 5.17 0.38
C ALA A 376 4.48 5.24 -0.58
N ASP A 377 5.08 6.44 -0.66
CA ASP A 377 6.47 6.75 -1.00
C ASP A 377 7.04 6.54 -2.40
N HIS A 378 6.36 5.88 -3.31
CA HIS A 378 7.11 5.41 -4.46
C HIS A 378 7.28 6.39 -5.63
N ASN A 379 6.57 7.53 -5.72
CA ASN A 379 6.64 8.50 -6.84
C ASN A 379 7.13 7.86 -8.15
N TYR A 380 6.43 6.81 -8.59
CA TYR A 380 6.95 5.95 -9.64
C TYR A 380 7.17 6.79 -10.89
N SER A 381 8.36 6.70 -11.48
CA SER A 381 8.69 7.44 -12.71
C SER A 381 8.75 6.51 -13.93
N LEU A 382 9.02 5.22 -13.70
CA LEU A 382 9.23 4.24 -14.74
C LEU A 382 8.34 3.02 -14.53
N ILE A 383 7.98 2.38 -15.64
CA ILE A 383 7.20 1.14 -15.67
C ILE A 383 7.94 0.17 -16.59
N SER A 384 8.26 -1.01 -16.11
CA SER A 384 8.88 -2.06 -16.93
C SER A 384 7.92 -3.21 -17.18
N ARG A 385 8.03 -3.84 -18.35
CA ARG A 385 7.41 -5.14 -18.64
C ARG A 385 8.49 -6.22 -18.61
N TYR A 386 8.24 -7.29 -17.89
CA TYR A 386 9.08 -8.47 -17.83
C TYR A 386 8.33 -9.68 -18.38
N SER A 387 9.02 -10.53 -19.13
CA SER A 387 8.54 -11.89 -19.41
C SER A 387 9.24 -12.85 -18.47
N LEU A 388 8.44 -13.60 -17.73
CA LEU A 388 8.86 -14.54 -16.71
C LEU A 388 8.53 -15.97 -17.14
N GLN A 389 9.30 -16.93 -16.66
CA GLN A 389 8.85 -18.32 -16.56
C GLN A 389 8.60 -18.63 -15.09
N VAL A 390 7.43 -19.19 -14.77
CA VAL A 390 7.03 -19.51 -13.41
C VAL A 390 6.51 -20.94 -13.32
N SER A 391 6.76 -21.61 -12.20
CA SER A 391 6.12 -22.89 -11.90
C SER A 391 4.62 -22.67 -11.69
N PRO A 392 3.72 -23.40 -12.37
CA PRO A 392 2.27 -23.27 -12.16
C PRO A 392 1.80 -23.79 -10.80
N ALA A 393 2.65 -24.51 -10.06
CA ALA A 393 2.40 -24.98 -8.71
C ALA A 393 2.55 -23.83 -7.70
N PHE A 394 1.71 -22.81 -7.84
CA PHE A 394 1.75 -21.59 -7.03
C PHE A 394 1.60 -21.88 -5.53
N GLY A 395 2.37 -21.18 -4.71
CA GLY A 395 2.28 -21.20 -3.26
C GLY A 395 1.35 -20.12 -2.71
N GLN A 396 1.34 -19.99 -1.39
CA GLN A 396 0.70 -18.86 -0.71
C GLN A 396 1.39 -17.55 -1.10
N TYR A 397 0.60 -16.54 -1.51
CA TYR A 397 1.09 -15.20 -1.77
C TYR A 397 1.73 -14.59 -0.52
N ALA A 398 2.99 -14.20 -0.66
CA ALA A 398 3.72 -13.42 0.32
C ALA A 398 3.65 -11.94 -0.04
N ALA A 399 3.61 -11.07 0.96
CA ALA A 399 3.73 -9.66 0.71
C ALA A 399 5.22 -9.29 0.59
N CYS A 400 5.66 -9.07 -0.65
CA CYS A 400 7.05 -8.81 -1.03
C CYS A 400 7.24 -7.33 -1.42
N ASN A 401 7.84 -6.55 -0.52
CA ASN A 401 8.10 -5.12 -0.74
C ASN A 401 9.60 -4.82 -0.54
N GLY A 402 10.47 -5.70 -1.04
CA GLY A 402 11.93 -5.67 -0.87
C GLY A 402 12.64 -4.59 -1.69
N TYR A 403 12.07 -3.39 -1.81
CA TYR A 403 12.73 -2.28 -2.49
C TYR A 403 13.98 -1.87 -1.67
N PRO A 404 15.16 -1.69 -2.31
CA PRO A 404 16.42 -1.46 -1.60
C PRO A 404 16.48 -0.12 -0.86
N ASP A 405 15.61 0.82 -1.23
CA ASP A 405 15.50 2.17 -0.68
C ASP A 405 14.52 2.29 0.49
N THR A 406 13.80 1.22 0.87
CA THR A 406 13.01 1.29 2.10
C THR A 406 13.94 1.31 3.31
N SER A 407 13.54 1.99 4.39
CA SER A 407 14.26 2.02 5.66
C SER A 407 13.37 1.44 6.76
N PRO A 408 13.69 0.26 7.34
CA PRO A 408 14.86 -0.58 7.01
C PRO A 408 14.79 -1.17 5.60
N PRO A 409 15.93 -1.60 5.00
CA PRO A 409 15.95 -2.31 3.72
C PRO A 409 14.90 -3.41 3.75
N GLY A 410 14.04 -3.41 2.74
CA GLY A 410 12.75 -4.09 2.79
C GLY A 410 12.95 -5.57 3.07
N PRO A 411 12.13 -6.18 3.94
CA PRO A 411 12.27 -7.58 4.26
C PRO A 411 12.06 -8.45 3.01
N VAL A 412 12.72 -9.61 3.05
CA VAL A 412 12.34 -10.84 2.31
C VAL A 412 10.83 -11.01 2.36
N CYS A 413 10.22 -11.43 1.25
CA CYS A 413 8.81 -11.81 1.16
C CYS A 413 8.22 -12.39 2.45
N VAL A 414 7.17 -11.76 2.99
CA VAL A 414 6.58 -12.15 4.28
C VAL A 414 5.20 -12.78 4.14
N GLY A 415 4.96 -13.84 4.91
CA GLY A 415 3.64 -14.44 5.03
C GLY A 415 3.27 -15.41 3.90
N GLY A 416 4.27 -15.96 3.20
CA GLY A 416 4.08 -17.04 2.24
C GLY A 416 5.28 -17.98 2.22
N ASP A 417 5.34 -18.86 1.22
CA ASP A 417 6.50 -19.72 1.03
C ASP A 417 7.70 -18.88 0.58
N SER A 418 8.86 -19.08 1.20
CA SER A 418 10.06 -18.28 0.89
C SER A 418 10.66 -18.60 -0.48
N ARG A 419 10.21 -19.67 -1.15
CA ARG A 419 10.76 -20.20 -2.40
C ARG A 419 9.71 -20.31 -3.51
N LEU A 420 8.46 -20.64 -3.22
CA LEU A 420 7.43 -20.75 -4.27
C LEU A 420 6.96 -19.36 -4.73
N VAL A 421 6.68 -19.21 -6.03
CA VAL A 421 5.90 -18.06 -6.51
C VAL A 421 4.53 -18.14 -5.87
N GLY A 422 4.17 -17.14 -5.09
CA GLY A 422 2.84 -17.03 -4.52
C GLY A 422 1.91 -16.33 -5.51
N LYS A 423 0.63 -16.69 -5.50
CA LYS A 423 -0.38 -16.09 -6.38
C LYS A 423 -1.62 -15.74 -5.59
N GLU A 424 -2.21 -14.58 -5.85
CA GLU A 424 -3.47 -14.16 -5.24
C GLU A 424 -4.23 -13.21 -6.15
N ALA A 425 -5.55 -13.10 -5.94
CA ALA A 425 -6.32 -12.05 -6.55
C ALA A 425 -5.94 -10.67 -5.97
N PRO A 426 -5.86 -9.62 -6.80
CA PRO A 426 -5.61 -8.27 -6.34
C PRO A 426 -6.55 -7.86 -5.21
N PHE A 427 -5.99 -7.32 -4.14
CA PHE A 427 -6.75 -6.84 -2.98
C PHE A 427 -7.76 -7.84 -2.38
N PHE A 428 -7.51 -9.15 -2.51
CA PHE A 428 -8.38 -10.21 -1.96
C PHE A 428 -9.79 -10.23 -2.57
N MET A 429 -9.95 -9.64 -3.75
CA MET A 429 -11.24 -9.52 -4.40
C MET A 429 -11.55 -10.74 -5.27
N GLY A 430 -12.84 -11.01 -5.47
CA GLY A 430 -13.33 -11.96 -6.46
C GLY A 430 -13.86 -13.26 -5.87
N ASP A 431 -14.81 -13.86 -6.59
CA ASP A 431 -15.52 -15.06 -6.16
C ASP A 431 -14.67 -16.31 -6.37
N GLY A 432 -13.87 -16.66 -5.36
CA GLY A 432 -13.05 -17.88 -5.40
C GLY A 432 -11.76 -17.74 -6.20
N GLU A 433 -11.35 -16.51 -6.52
CA GLU A 433 -10.06 -16.18 -7.10
C GLU A 433 -8.95 -16.45 -6.06
N SER A 434 -8.55 -17.71 -5.98
CA SER A 434 -7.56 -18.21 -5.03
C SER A 434 -6.19 -18.38 -5.67
N ARG A 435 -5.18 -18.70 -4.86
CA ARG A 435 -3.85 -19.09 -5.35
C ARG A 435 -3.85 -20.23 -6.37
N CYS A 436 -4.90 -21.04 -6.43
CA CYS A 436 -5.02 -22.16 -7.36
C CYS A 436 -5.98 -21.90 -8.54
N ALA A 437 -6.58 -20.71 -8.63
CA ALA A 437 -7.48 -20.38 -9.73
C ALA A 437 -6.71 -20.23 -11.06
N ASP A 438 -7.24 -20.76 -12.15
CA ASP A 438 -6.62 -20.67 -13.47
C ASP A 438 -6.84 -19.30 -14.13
N LYS A 439 -7.92 -18.60 -13.75
CA LYS A 439 -8.33 -17.31 -14.32
C LYS A 439 -8.90 -16.41 -13.23
N SER A 440 -8.72 -15.11 -13.43
CA SER A 440 -9.34 -14.04 -12.66
C SER A 440 -9.82 -12.97 -13.64
N VAL A 441 -10.96 -12.36 -13.35
CA VAL A 441 -11.44 -11.19 -14.12
C VAL A 441 -10.71 -9.91 -13.72
N LEU A 442 -10.05 -9.91 -12.57
CA LEU A 442 -9.26 -8.82 -12.02
C LEU A 442 -7.75 -9.00 -12.27
N GLY A 443 -7.35 -10.13 -12.86
CA GLY A 443 -5.95 -10.53 -12.99
C GLY A 443 -5.40 -11.12 -11.71
N PHE A 444 -4.10 -11.39 -11.70
CA PHE A 444 -3.41 -11.96 -10.55
C PHE A 444 -2.23 -11.11 -10.11
N TRP A 445 -2.01 -11.10 -8.80
CA TRP A 445 -0.76 -10.67 -8.19
C TRP A 445 0.13 -11.88 -7.92
N TYR A 446 1.43 -11.69 -8.10
CA TYR A 446 2.46 -12.68 -7.90
C TYR A 446 3.50 -12.16 -6.93
N SER A 447 3.83 -12.97 -5.94
CA SER A 447 4.95 -12.72 -5.04
C SER A 447 6.17 -13.44 -5.59
N LEU A 448 7.30 -12.75 -5.77
CA LEU A 448 8.52 -13.31 -6.36
C LEU A 448 9.67 -13.44 -5.33
N PRO A 449 9.64 -14.44 -4.42
CA PRO A 449 10.71 -14.62 -3.45
C PRO A 449 12.06 -14.87 -4.11
N LYS A 450 13.09 -14.15 -3.63
CA LYS A 450 14.47 -14.28 -4.12
C LYS A 450 14.98 -15.72 -4.05
N SER A 451 14.66 -16.45 -2.97
CA SER A 451 15.13 -17.84 -2.82
C SER A 451 14.49 -18.81 -3.82
N GLY A 452 13.39 -18.40 -4.46
CA GLY A 452 12.74 -19.11 -5.56
C GLY A 452 13.35 -18.83 -6.93
N ARG A 453 14.23 -17.83 -7.07
CA ARG A 453 14.74 -17.42 -8.38
C ARG A 453 15.69 -18.48 -8.97
N CYS A 454 15.50 -18.80 -10.23
CA CYS A 454 16.38 -19.66 -10.98
C CYS A 454 17.68 -18.94 -11.38
N PRO A 455 18.81 -19.67 -11.44
CA PRO A 455 20.03 -19.15 -12.04
C PRO A 455 19.78 -18.54 -13.43
N PRO A 456 20.57 -17.55 -13.85
CA PRO A 456 20.45 -16.97 -15.18
C PRO A 456 20.44 -18.04 -16.27
N GLN A 457 19.57 -17.87 -17.29
CA GLN A 457 19.39 -18.79 -18.41
C GLN A 457 18.83 -20.18 -18.05
N THR A 458 18.46 -20.41 -16.78
CA THR A 458 17.72 -21.59 -16.36
C THR A 458 16.27 -21.22 -16.07
N GLY A 459 15.34 -22.09 -16.47
CA GLY A 459 13.92 -21.99 -16.13
C GLY A 459 13.56 -22.98 -15.02
N PRO A 460 12.41 -22.80 -14.37
CA PRO A 460 11.87 -23.83 -13.48
C PRO A 460 11.61 -25.12 -14.26
N THR A 461 11.56 -26.26 -13.57
CA THR A 461 11.17 -27.55 -14.14
C THR A 461 9.74 -27.92 -13.69
N PRO A 462 9.09 -28.93 -14.29
CA PRO A 462 7.77 -29.39 -13.83
C PRO A 462 7.74 -29.87 -12.37
N SER A 463 8.89 -30.27 -11.81
CA SER A 463 9.06 -30.70 -10.42
C SER A 463 9.67 -29.63 -9.50
N ALA A 464 9.84 -28.40 -10.00
CA ALA A 464 10.45 -27.29 -9.26
C ALA A 464 9.78 -27.01 -7.89
N TRP A 465 8.49 -27.33 -7.77
CA TRP A 465 7.73 -27.15 -6.54
C TRP A 465 8.23 -28.06 -5.40
N GLU A 466 8.79 -29.24 -5.69
CA GLU A 466 9.36 -30.15 -4.69
C GLU A 466 10.72 -29.65 -4.22
N THR A 467 11.60 -29.44 -5.21
CA THR A 467 12.98 -28.98 -5.00
C THR A 467 13.41 -28.15 -6.19
N GLY A 468 14.10 -27.05 -5.93
CA GLY A 468 14.62 -26.17 -6.97
C GLY A 468 13.97 -24.80 -7.00
N CYS A 469 14.34 -24.05 -8.03
CA CYS A 469 13.87 -22.70 -8.28
C CYS A 469 12.53 -22.72 -9.01
N THR A 470 11.66 -21.76 -8.71
CA THR A 470 10.27 -21.73 -9.16
C THR A 470 9.97 -20.61 -10.15
N TRP A 471 10.91 -19.68 -10.37
CA TRP A 471 10.72 -18.64 -11.38
C TRP A 471 12.03 -18.12 -11.95
N SER A 472 11.97 -17.59 -13.17
CA SER A 472 13.10 -16.95 -13.82
C SER A 472 12.66 -15.75 -14.64
N ILE A 473 13.56 -14.79 -14.81
CA ILE A 473 13.38 -13.68 -15.74
C ILE A 473 13.88 -14.16 -17.10
N VAL A 474 13.00 -14.24 -18.08
CA VAL A 474 13.39 -14.52 -19.48
C VAL A 474 14.01 -13.28 -20.08
N LYS A 475 13.31 -12.15 -19.95
CA LYS A 475 13.78 -10.83 -20.42
C LYS A 475 12.98 -9.70 -19.78
N ARG A 476 13.62 -8.54 -19.64
CA ARG A 476 12.93 -7.25 -19.50
C ARG A 476 12.63 -6.79 -20.92
N GLU A 477 11.36 -6.75 -21.28
CA GLU A 477 10.91 -6.46 -22.64
C GLU A 477 11.13 -4.99 -23.00
N LYS A 478 10.78 -4.09 -22.08
CA LYS A 478 10.74 -2.65 -22.32
C LYS A 478 10.56 -1.90 -21.01
N THR A 479 11.09 -0.68 -20.93
CA THR A 479 10.79 0.28 -19.85
C THR A 479 10.18 1.53 -20.47
N ILE A 480 9.09 2.05 -19.90
CA ILE A 480 8.46 3.30 -20.36
C ILE A 480 8.46 4.34 -19.25
N ASN A 481 8.42 5.62 -19.62
CA ASN A 481 8.13 6.67 -18.67
C ASN A 481 6.64 6.63 -18.28
N ARG A 482 6.35 6.72 -16.99
CA ARG A 482 4.97 6.79 -16.46
C ARG A 482 4.16 7.91 -17.11
N THR A 483 4.76 9.06 -17.40
CA THR A 483 4.02 10.20 -18.00
C THR A 483 3.42 9.83 -19.35
N CYS A 484 4.10 9.01 -20.15
CA CYS A 484 3.54 8.53 -21.42
C CYS A 484 2.27 7.71 -21.19
N LEU A 485 2.26 6.81 -20.20
CA LEU A 485 1.05 6.07 -19.85
C LEU A 485 -0.06 7.02 -19.35
N LEU A 486 0.24 7.91 -18.40
CA LEU A 486 -0.80 8.72 -17.78
C LEU A 486 -1.36 9.80 -18.70
N ASP A 487 -0.49 10.49 -19.43
CA ASP A 487 -0.83 11.68 -20.20
C ASP A 487 -1.21 11.29 -21.63
N ASP A 488 -0.33 10.60 -22.37
CA ASP A 488 -0.54 10.29 -23.79
C ASP A 488 -1.55 9.17 -24.01
N HIS A 489 -1.61 8.19 -23.11
CA HIS A 489 -2.60 7.11 -23.14
C HIS A 489 -3.85 7.39 -22.31
N HIS A 490 -3.97 8.60 -21.75
CA HIS A 490 -5.11 9.05 -20.95
C HIS A 490 -5.52 8.04 -19.86
N PHE A 491 -4.55 7.36 -19.25
CA PHE A 491 -4.80 6.20 -18.39
C PHE A 491 -5.67 6.54 -17.18
N LEU A 492 -5.48 7.72 -16.58
CA LEU A 492 -6.31 8.19 -15.47
C LEU A 492 -7.80 8.32 -15.87
N ALA A 493 -8.09 8.77 -17.08
CA ALA A 493 -9.46 8.87 -17.58
C ALA A 493 -10.06 7.47 -17.79
N ASN A 494 -9.27 6.54 -18.33
CA ASN A 494 -9.67 5.13 -18.48
C ASN A 494 -9.96 4.50 -17.11
N CYS A 495 -9.12 4.72 -16.11
CA CYS A 495 -9.35 4.24 -14.74
C CYS A 495 -10.67 4.73 -14.15
N LYS A 496 -11.00 6.02 -14.30
CA LYS A 496 -12.28 6.57 -13.83
C LYS A 496 -13.46 5.87 -14.50
N ALA A 497 -13.38 5.64 -15.81
CA ALA A 497 -14.43 4.97 -16.58
C ALA A 497 -14.55 3.49 -16.20
N ASP A 498 -13.42 2.81 -15.98
CA ASP A 498 -13.34 1.40 -15.64
C ASP A 498 -13.88 1.12 -14.25
N MET A 499 -13.55 1.96 -13.26
CA MET A 499 -14.15 1.89 -11.92
C MET A 499 -15.67 2.02 -11.94
N ALA A 500 -16.22 2.87 -12.82
CA ALA A 500 -17.67 3.02 -12.99
C ALA A 500 -18.32 1.81 -13.68
N SER A 501 -17.60 1.15 -14.60
CA SER A 501 -18.12 0.02 -15.39
C SER A 501 -17.79 -1.36 -14.81
N LYS A 502 -16.91 -1.44 -13.80
CA LYS A 502 -16.43 -2.68 -13.17
C LYS A 502 -15.68 -3.62 -14.14
N SER A 503 -15.12 -3.06 -15.19
CA SER A 503 -14.28 -3.75 -16.15
C SER A 503 -13.04 -2.92 -16.33
N PHE A 504 -11.86 -3.52 -16.15
CA PHE A 504 -10.58 -2.84 -16.34
C PHE A 504 -10.09 -2.93 -17.79
N ALA A 505 -11.01 -3.14 -18.74
CA ALA A 505 -10.67 -3.40 -20.14
C ALA A 505 -10.02 -2.18 -20.82
N ARG A 506 -10.43 -0.94 -20.52
CA ARG A 506 -9.85 0.25 -21.15
C ARG A 506 -8.47 0.55 -20.61
N SER A 507 -8.30 0.49 -19.29
CA SER A 507 -7.00 0.63 -18.64
C SER A 507 -6.04 -0.48 -19.09
N THR A 508 -6.50 -1.73 -19.11
CA THR A 508 -5.73 -2.88 -19.64
C THR A 508 -5.28 -2.63 -21.09
N ALA A 509 -6.19 -2.17 -21.96
CA ALA A 509 -5.87 -1.87 -23.35
C ALA A 509 -4.86 -0.71 -23.48
N ALA A 510 -5.01 0.35 -22.67
CA ALA A 510 -4.10 1.48 -22.66
C ALA A 510 -2.68 1.08 -22.20
N LEU A 511 -2.57 0.28 -21.13
CA LEU A 511 -1.29 -0.26 -20.66
C LEU A 511 -0.66 -1.17 -21.72
N SER A 512 -1.44 -2.07 -22.33
CA SER A 512 -0.95 -2.92 -23.41
C SER A 512 -0.43 -2.12 -24.61
N ALA A 513 -1.18 -1.10 -25.05
CA ALA A 513 -0.80 -0.24 -26.16
C ALA A 513 0.51 0.52 -25.88
N ALA A 514 0.69 1.05 -24.66
CA ALA A 514 1.91 1.75 -24.26
C ALA A 514 3.17 0.87 -24.44
N PHE A 515 3.05 -0.44 -24.25
CA PHE A 515 4.14 -1.39 -24.44
C PHE A 515 4.24 -1.96 -25.86
N ALA A 516 3.25 -1.77 -26.73
CA ALA A 516 3.18 -2.43 -28.04
C ALA A 516 4.14 -1.85 -29.11
N SER A 517 4.51 -0.56 -29.01
CA SER A 517 5.40 0.11 -29.97
C SER A 517 6.27 1.17 -29.28
N GLU A 518 7.45 1.47 -29.84
CA GLU A 518 8.29 2.60 -29.41
C GLU A 518 7.86 3.94 -30.06
N ASP A 519 6.96 3.88 -31.05
CA ASP A 519 6.52 5.04 -31.83
C ASP A 519 5.25 5.66 -31.23
N LEU A 520 5.39 6.85 -30.63
CA LEU A 520 4.27 7.63 -30.09
C LEU A 520 3.16 7.88 -31.10
N SER A 521 3.50 8.04 -32.39
CA SER A 521 2.50 8.27 -33.43
C SER A 521 1.63 7.05 -33.72
N LYS A 522 2.09 5.86 -33.32
CA LYS A 522 1.34 4.59 -33.40
C LYS A 522 0.67 4.23 -32.08
N GLY A 523 0.69 5.14 -31.10
CA GLY A 523 0.11 4.94 -29.78
C GLY A 523 0.90 3.96 -28.93
N GLY A 524 2.24 3.99 -28.98
CA GLY A 524 3.09 3.29 -28.03
C GLY A 524 4.09 4.25 -27.37
N CYS A 525 4.67 3.87 -26.24
CA CYS A 525 5.64 4.70 -25.52
C CYS A 525 7.07 4.36 -25.93
N PRO A 526 8.02 5.32 -26.03
CA PRO A 526 9.42 5.01 -26.29
C PRO A 526 10.01 4.12 -25.21
N ASP A 527 10.87 3.16 -25.58
CA ASP A 527 11.69 2.46 -24.60
C ASP A 527 12.75 3.42 -24.07
N ILE A 528 12.71 3.70 -22.77
CA ILE A 528 13.73 4.53 -22.11
C ILE A 528 14.94 3.71 -21.67
N GLY A 529 14.90 2.39 -21.88
CA GLY A 529 15.98 1.47 -21.59
C GLY A 529 16.12 1.15 -20.10
N GLY A 530 17.34 0.77 -19.73
CA GLY A 530 17.75 0.37 -18.39
C GLY A 530 19.02 -0.49 -18.48
N PRO A 531 19.70 -0.79 -17.36
CA PRO A 531 20.85 -1.69 -17.37
C PRO A 531 20.44 -3.04 -17.95
N SER A 532 21.26 -3.66 -18.79
CA SER A 532 20.92 -4.99 -19.31
C SER A 532 20.87 -5.99 -18.14
N LEU A 533 20.10 -7.07 -18.30
CA LEU A 533 20.06 -8.12 -17.26
C LEU A 533 21.44 -8.72 -16.98
N ALA A 534 22.36 -8.67 -17.95
CA ALA A 534 23.74 -9.11 -17.79
C ALA A 534 24.59 -8.12 -16.98
N ASP A 535 24.34 -6.82 -17.11
CA ASP A 535 25.05 -5.77 -16.37
C ASP A 535 24.63 -5.77 -14.89
N ALA A 536 23.35 -6.02 -14.61
CA ALA A 536 22.82 -6.05 -13.24
C ALA A 536 23.48 -7.13 -12.35
N THR A 537 23.94 -8.25 -12.93
CA THR A 537 24.66 -9.30 -12.20
C THR A 537 26.11 -8.95 -11.85
N SER A 538 26.68 -7.89 -12.42
CA SER A 538 28.10 -7.53 -12.24
C SER A 538 28.36 -6.45 -11.18
N ILE A 539 27.31 -5.84 -10.63
CA ILE A 539 27.40 -4.69 -9.71
C ILE A 539 27.35 -5.12 -8.22
N ILE A 540 27.11 -6.40 -7.94
CA ILE A 540 27.13 -6.94 -6.57
C ILE A 540 28.49 -7.61 -6.32
N VAL A 541 29.49 -6.81 -5.91
CA VAL A 541 30.77 -7.28 -5.34
C VAL A 541 31.03 -6.53 -4.04
#